data_AF-A0A3B8UW90-F1
#
_entry.id   AF-A0A3B8UW90-F1
#
_cell.length_a   1.000
_cell.length_b   1.000
_cell.length_c   1.000
_cell.angle_alpha   90.00
_cell.angle_beta   90.00
_cell.angle_gamma   90.00
#
_symmetry.space_group_name_H-M   'P 1'
#
loop_
_entity.id
_entity.type
_entity.pdbx_description
1 polymer ?
#
loop_
_entity_poly.entity_id
_entity_poly.type
_entity_poly.pdbx_seq_one_letter_code
_entity_poly.pdbx_strand_id
1 'polypeptide(L)'
;MKRMVLVLVGLVVFTASAQAQTVPEVIELVVGQSLPRFPGEATLIKWNADYTYETLREGSNTLVCYDCADERDRALFSAQCTSLANLDRVAQNRRFRVETEDAAGERAMLDAAEQAGTRVQPEYDSIWFRMDGADQASALLHATIAMPGATTESTGLSDNRRTGGVWLMDTGTSAAHLMIPGR
;
A
#
# COMPACT_ATOMS: atom_id res chain seq x y z
N MET A 1 -55.65 -34.41 -35.23
CA MET A 1 -55.89 -32.96 -34.99
C MET A 1 -55.36 -32.60 -33.61
N LYS A 2 -54.49 -31.58 -33.56
CA LYS A 2 -53.86 -30.89 -32.40
C LYS A 2 -53.23 -31.72 -31.27
N ARG A 3 -51.90 -31.87 -31.33
CA ARG A 3 -51.02 -32.11 -30.19
C ARG A 3 -50.59 -30.75 -29.65
N MET A 4 -51.00 -30.38 -28.44
CA MET A 4 -50.51 -29.18 -27.74
C MET A 4 -49.22 -29.56 -27.00
N VAL A 5 -48.09 -29.08 -27.50
CA VAL A 5 -46.80 -29.17 -26.82
C VAL A 5 -46.69 -27.95 -25.90
N LEU A 6 -46.75 -28.17 -24.59
CA LEU A 6 -46.40 -27.17 -23.60
C LEU A 6 -44.87 -27.14 -23.48
N VAL A 7 -44.25 -26.09 -23.98
CA VAL A 7 -42.82 -25.81 -23.75
C VAL A 7 -42.73 -24.95 -22.50
N LEU A 8 -42.27 -25.55 -21.40
CA LEU A 8 -41.95 -24.86 -20.17
C LEU A 8 -40.57 -24.20 -20.35
N VAL A 9 -40.53 -22.89 -20.60
CA VAL A 9 -39.28 -22.12 -20.62
C VAL A 9 -38.88 -21.83 -19.18
N GLY A 10 -37.91 -22.59 -18.66
CA GLY A 10 -37.29 -22.33 -17.38
C GLY A 10 -36.42 -21.08 -17.45
N LEU A 11 -36.81 -20.03 -16.72
CA LEU A 11 -36.00 -18.83 -16.53
C LEU A 11 -34.85 -19.16 -15.57
N VAL A 12 -33.67 -19.50 -16.11
CA VAL A 12 -32.44 -19.60 -15.31
C VAL A 12 -32.00 -18.18 -14.96
N VAL A 13 -32.34 -17.74 -13.76
CA VAL A 13 -31.78 -16.51 -13.18
C VAL A 13 -30.32 -16.82 -12.82
N PHE A 14 -29.40 -16.49 -13.72
CA PHE A 14 -27.99 -16.38 -13.35
C PHE A 14 -27.87 -15.18 -12.41
N THR A 15 -27.83 -15.44 -11.10
CA THR A 15 -27.31 -14.44 -10.17
C THR A 15 -25.82 -14.32 -10.46
N ALA A 16 -25.47 -13.32 -11.27
CA ALA A 16 -24.10 -12.83 -11.35
C ALA A 16 -23.71 -12.44 -9.93
N SER A 17 -22.99 -13.34 -9.26
CA SER A 17 -22.34 -13.00 -8.01
C SER A 17 -21.32 -11.95 -8.41
N ALA A 18 -21.62 -10.69 -8.13
CA ALA A 18 -20.62 -9.64 -8.21
C ALA A 18 -19.52 -10.07 -7.25
N GLN A 19 -18.46 -10.68 -7.79
CA GLN A 19 -17.25 -10.91 -7.01
C GLN A 19 -16.70 -9.52 -6.73
N ALA A 20 -16.99 -9.01 -5.54
CA ALA A 20 -16.28 -7.86 -5.02
C ALA A 20 -14.81 -8.30 -4.97
N GLN A 21 -14.00 -7.74 -5.86
CA GLN A 21 -12.57 -7.99 -5.85
C GLN A 21 -12.06 -7.64 -4.46
N THR A 22 -11.30 -8.54 -3.86
CA THR A 22 -10.69 -8.30 -2.55
C THR A 22 -9.66 -7.17 -2.70
N VAL A 23 -9.45 -6.39 -1.63
CA VAL A 23 -8.43 -5.33 -1.61
C VAL A 23 -7.09 -5.80 -2.21
N PRO A 24 -6.58 -7.02 -1.90
CA PRO A 24 -5.38 -7.56 -2.54
C PRO A 24 -5.44 -7.76 -4.07
N GLU A 25 -6.58 -8.17 -4.64
CA GLU A 25 -6.74 -8.39 -6.09
C GLU A 25 -6.75 -7.06 -6.87
N VAL A 26 -7.34 -6.02 -6.28
CA VAL A 26 -7.35 -4.67 -6.86
C VAL A 26 -5.96 -4.06 -6.86
N ILE A 27 -5.25 -4.22 -5.75
CA ILE A 27 -3.86 -3.77 -5.61
C ILE A 27 -3.01 -4.35 -6.72
N GLU A 28 -3.09 -5.67 -6.93
CA GLU A 28 -2.32 -6.31 -7.99
C GLU A 28 -2.69 -5.84 -9.38
N LEU A 29 -3.98 -5.64 -9.65
CA LEU A 29 -4.40 -5.10 -10.94
C LEU A 29 -3.73 -3.76 -11.21
N VAL A 30 -3.69 -2.87 -10.21
CA VAL A 30 -3.06 -1.56 -10.39
C VAL A 30 -1.54 -1.66 -10.41
N VAL A 31 -0.90 -2.47 -9.56
CA VAL A 31 0.56 -2.69 -9.57
C VAL A 31 1.01 -3.31 -10.89
N GLY A 32 0.33 -4.36 -11.35
CA GLY A 32 0.59 -5.05 -12.61
C GLY A 32 0.37 -4.16 -13.84
N GLN A 33 -0.54 -3.20 -13.76
CA GLN A 33 -0.77 -2.21 -14.83
C GLN A 33 0.16 -0.99 -14.75
N SER A 34 0.75 -0.69 -13.59
CA SER A 34 1.42 0.59 -13.36
C SER A 34 2.91 0.59 -13.69
N LEU A 35 3.60 -0.56 -13.78
CA LEU A 35 5.08 -0.54 -13.82
C LEU A 35 5.70 -1.63 -14.72
N PRO A 36 6.31 -1.24 -15.86
CA PRO A 36 7.22 -2.10 -16.61
C PRO A 36 8.45 -2.58 -15.79
N ARG A 37 8.67 -2.03 -14.60
CA ARG A 37 9.86 -2.22 -13.76
C ARG A 37 9.75 -3.38 -12.76
N PHE A 38 8.54 -3.91 -12.51
CA PHE A 38 8.31 -5.04 -11.61
C PHE A 38 7.63 -6.19 -12.37
N PRO A 39 8.31 -6.81 -13.35
CA PRO A 39 7.73 -7.95 -14.06
C PRO A 39 7.46 -9.11 -13.08
N GLY A 40 6.33 -9.79 -13.24
CA GLY A 40 5.89 -10.86 -12.35
C GLY A 40 4.86 -10.40 -11.31
N GLU A 41 4.43 -11.35 -10.48
CA GLU A 41 3.39 -11.16 -9.47
C GLU A 41 3.99 -10.71 -8.13
N ALA A 42 3.26 -9.88 -7.38
CA ALA A 42 3.66 -9.44 -6.05
C ALA A 42 3.32 -10.51 -5.00
N THR A 43 4.07 -10.54 -3.91
CA THR A 43 3.68 -11.34 -2.74
C THR A 43 2.49 -10.68 -2.05
N LEU A 44 1.48 -11.46 -1.68
CA LEU A 44 0.34 -10.99 -0.91
C LEU A 44 0.44 -11.50 0.52
N ILE A 45 0.34 -10.59 1.48
CA ILE A 45 0.33 -10.93 2.90
C ILE A 45 -0.89 -10.36 3.61
N LYS A 46 -1.23 -10.97 4.75
CA LYS A 46 -2.16 -10.45 5.73
C LYS A 46 -1.43 -10.28 7.06
N TRP A 47 -1.50 -9.08 7.63
CA TRP A 47 -0.95 -8.82 8.95
C TRP A 47 -1.78 -9.48 10.04
N ASN A 48 -1.08 -10.06 11.02
CA ASN A 48 -1.65 -10.59 12.24
C ASN A 48 -1.67 -9.50 13.33
N ALA A 49 -2.47 -9.72 14.37
CA ALA A 49 -2.57 -8.79 15.50
C ALA A 49 -1.25 -8.65 16.30
N ASP A 50 -0.35 -9.63 16.20
CA ASP A 50 0.97 -9.63 16.82
C ASP A 50 2.08 -9.06 15.92
N TYR A 51 1.70 -8.43 14.80
CA TYR A 51 2.61 -7.84 13.80
C TYR A 51 3.47 -8.85 13.05
N THR A 52 3.18 -10.15 13.15
CA THR A 52 3.61 -11.13 12.15
C THR A 52 2.67 -11.09 10.94
N TYR A 53 2.91 -11.92 9.94
CA TYR A 53 2.03 -11.99 8.77
C TYR A 53 1.85 -13.42 8.24
N GLU A 54 0.71 -13.65 7.62
CA GLU A 54 0.42 -14.82 6.82
C GLU A 54 0.65 -14.50 5.33
N THR A 55 1.38 -15.36 4.62
CA THR A 55 1.49 -15.26 3.17
C THR A 55 0.24 -15.86 2.52
N LEU A 56 -0.57 -15.02 1.87
CA LEU A 56 -1.77 -15.43 1.15
C LEU A 56 -1.42 -16.00 -0.24
N ARG A 57 -0.40 -15.40 -0.86
CA ARG A 57 0.19 -15.88 -2.12
C ARG A 57 1.65 -15.43 -2.19
N GLU A 58 2.51 -16.36 -2.58
CA GLU A 58 3.90 -16.06 -2.89
C GLU A 58 4.02 -15.44 -4.28
N GLY A 59 4.73 -14.30 -4.37
CA GLY A 59 4.99 -13.60 -5.62
C GLY A 59 6.23 -14.10 -6.34
N SER A 60 6.44 -13.61 -7.57
CA SER A 60 7.64 -13.86 -8.38
C SER A 60 8.54 -12.63 -8.53
N ASN A 61 8.10 -11.47 -8.04
CA ASN A 61 8.88 -10.24 -7.99
C ASN A 61 9.22 -9.83 -6.54
N THR A 62 9.83 -8.66 -6.36
CA THR A 62 10.29 -8.17 -5.05
C THR A 62 9.24 -7.38 -4.27
N LEU A 63 8.06 -7.17 -4.83
CA LEU A 63 6.99 -6.42 -4.17
C LEU A 63 6.19 -7.31 -3.23
N VAL A 64 5.73 -6.70 -2.15
CA VAL A 64 4.75 -7.24 -1.21
C VAL A 64 3.63 -6.25 -1.03
N CYS A 65 2.40 -6.74 -1.05
CA CYS A 65 1.17 -5.95 -0.94
C CYS A 65 0.27 -6.46 0.17
N TYR A 66 -0.41 -5.55 0.86
CA TYR A 66 -1.26 -5.85 2.00
C TYR A 66 -2.35 -4.79 2.22
N ASP A 67 -3.42 -5.22 2.88
CA ASP A 67 -4.52 -4.38 3.32
C ASP A 67 -4.11 -3.53 4.53
N CYS A 68 -4.55 -2.28 4.56
CA CYS A 68 -4.36 -1.33 5.64
C CYS A 68 -5.69 -0.80 6.20
N ALA A 69 -6.85 -1.21 5.68
CA ALA A 69 -8.15 -0.69 6.08
C ALA A 69 -8.51 -0.95 7.55
N ASP A 70 -7.82 -1.89 8.20
CA ASP A 70 -7.95 -2.19 9.62
C ASP A 70 -7.16 -1.23 10.53
N GLU A 71 -6.28 -0.41 9.98
CA GLU A 71 -5.49 0.55 10.75
C GLU A 71 -6.27 1.83 11.07
N ARG A 72 -6.00 2.40 12.26
CA ARG A 72 -6.47 3.73 12.67
C ARG A 72 -6.13 4.78 11.60
N ASP A 73 -7.01 5.76 11.39
CA ASP A 73 -6.84 6.88 10.43
C ASP A 73 -6.65 6.48 8.95
N ARG A 74 -7.05 5.27 8.55
CA ARG A 74 -7.06 4.85 7.14
C ARG A 74 -8.41 5.03 6.48
N ALA A 75 -8.39 5.11 5.16
CA ALA A 75 -9.59 5.05 4.34
C ALA A 75 -10.21 3.65 4.39
N LEU A 76 -11.51 3.56 4.10
CA LEU A 76 -12.25 2.28 4.13
C LEU A 76 -11.72 1.29 3.10
N PHE A 77 -11.26 1.81 1.95
CA PHE A 77 -10.42 1.07 1.03
C PHE A 77 -9.01 1.63 1.19
N SER A 78 -8.11 0.88 1.82
CA SER A 78 -6.72 1.30 2.02
C SER A 78 -5.77 0.12 1.83
N ALA A 79 -4.77 0.35 1.01
CA ALA A 79 -3.87 -0.68 0.56
C ALA A 79 -2.46 -0.12 0.40
N GLN A 80 -1.46 -0.97 0.63
CA GLN A 80 -0.07 -0.58 0.46
C GLN A 80 0.75 -1.70 -0.20
N CYS A 81 1.68 -1.31 -1.07
CA CYS A 81 2.73 -2.19 -1.57
C CYS A 81 4.09 -1.55 -1.39
N THR A 82 5.09 -2.38 -1.15
CA THR A 82 6.49 -1.97 -1.11
C THR A 82 7.41 -3.17 -1.36
N SER A 83 8.72 -3.00 -1.20
CA SER A 83 9.67 -4.11 -1.22
C SER A 83 9.46 -5.08 -0.07
N LEU A 84 9.67 -6.38 -0.31
CA LEU A 84 9.75 -7.41 0.74
C LEU A 84 10.73 -7.03 1.87
N ALA A 85 11.80 -6.31 1.55
CA ALA A 85 12.80 -5.86 2.53
C ALA A 85 12.25 -4.83 3.54
N ASN A 86 11.07 -4.27 3.30
CA ASN A 86 10.46 -3.27 4.18
C ASN A 86 9.50 -3.85 5.22
N LEU A 87 9.29 -5.16 5.29
CA LEU A 87 8.29 -5.73 6.20
C LEU A 87 8.55 -5.41 7.67
N ASP A 88 9.81 -5.37 8.12
CA ASP A 88 10.15 -4.96 9.49
C ASP A 88 9.82 -3.48 9.75
N ARG A 89 10.02 -2.62 8.73
CA ARG A 89 9.64 -1.19 8.79
C ARG A 89 8.14 -1.03 8.95
N VAL A 90 7.37 -1.83 8.23
CA VAL A 90 5.90 -1.84 8.26
C VAL A 90 5.40 -2.36 9.61
N ALA A 91 5.93 -3.49 10.08
CA ALA A 91 5.57 -4.06 11.38
C ALA A 91 5.79 -3.06 12.53
N GLN A 92 6.94 -2.37 12.53
CA GLN A 92 7.21 -1.33 13.52
C GLN A 92 6.22 -0.15 13.43
N ASN A 93 5.85 0.30 12.23
CA ASN A 93 4.85 1.36 12.04
C ASN A 93 3.48 0.93 12.57
N ARG A 94 3.03 -0.28 12.21
CA ARG A 94 1.74 -0.82 12.65
C ARG A 94 1.70 -0.91 14.17
N ARG A 95 2.78 -1.36 14.80
CA ARG A 95 2.90 -1.41 16.25
C ARG A 95 2.79 -0.03 16.89
N PHE A 96 3.54 0.97 16.42
CA PHE A 96 3.45 2.33 16.97
C PHE A 96 2.06 2.94 16.80
N ARG A 97 1.38 2.66 15.68
CA ARG A 97 0.01 3.12 15.44
C ARG A 97 -1.01 2.50 16.40
N VAL A 98 -0.84 1.22 16.76
CA VAL A 98 -1.71 0.50 17.71
C VAL A 98 -1.40 0.88 19.16
N GLU A 99 -0.13 1.10 19.49
CA GLU A 99 0.31 1.49 20.85
C GLU A 99 -0.03 2.95 21.20
N THR A 100 -0.58 3.73 20.25
CA THR A 100 -0.89 5.15 20.42
C THR A 100 -2.34 5.47 20.11
N GLU A 101 -2.88 6.47 20.80
CA GLU A 101 -4.28 6.89 20.66
C GLU A 101 -4.51 7.73 19.40
N ASP A 102 -3.53 8.56 19.03
CA ASP A 102 -3.63 9.54 17.96
C ASP A 102 -2.36 9.66 17.11
N ALA A 103 -2.44 10.41 16.00
CA ALA A 103 -1.31 10.63 15.09
C ALA A 103 -0.15 11.41 15.75
N ALA A 104 -0.43 12.21 16.79
CA ALA A 104 0.59 12.95 17.51
C ALA A 104 1.44 12.00 18.38
N GLY A 105 0.79 11.07 19.08
CA GLY A 105 1.43 10.00 19.83
C GLY A 105 2.26 9.08 18.93
N GLU A 106 1.71 8.67 17.78
CA GLU A 106 2.45 7.89 16.79
C GLU A 106 3.73 8.63 16.35
N ARG A 107 3.63 9.94 16.07
CA ARG A 107 4.80 10.74 15.69
C ARG A 107 5.82 10.85 16.82
N ALA A 108 5.39 11.04 18.06
CA ALA A 108 6.28 11.08 19.21
C ALA A 108 7.05 9.75 19.40
N MET A 109 6.38 8.59 19.20
CA MET A 109 7.05 7.29 19.23
C MET A 109 8.05 7.11 18.10
N LEU A 110 7.72 7.57 16.89
CA LEU A 110 8.64 7.56 15.75
C LEU A 110 9.89 8.39 16.05
N ASP A 111 9.72 9.62 16.55
CA ASP A 111 10.81 10.53 16.88
C ASP A 111 11.68 9.97 18.03
N ALA A 112 11.06 9.31 19.03
CA ALA A 112 11.80 8.64 20.10
C ALA A 112 12.64 7.46 19.57
N ALA A 113 12.10 6.67 18.63
CA ALA A 113 12.83 5.58 18.00
C ALA A 113 14.00 6.10 17.14
N GLU A 114 13.84 7.23 16.47
CA GLU A 114 14.91 7.91 15.72
C GLU A 114 16.03 8.34 16.67
N GLN A 115 15.70 9.05 17.74
CA GLN A 115 16.67 9.52 18.73
C GLN A 115 17.42 8.37 19.41
N ALA A 116 16.73 7.25 19.65
CA ALA A 116 17.32 6.06 20.23
C ALA A 116 18.10 5.19 19.22
N GLY A 117 18.07 5.51 17.93
CA GLY A 117 18.67 4.69 16.87
C GLY A 117 18.00 3.32 16.68
N THR A 118 16.78 3.14 17.18
CA THR A 118 15.99 1.90 17.08
C THR A 118 14.96 1.93 15.95
N ARG A 119 14.90 3.06 15.22
CA ARG A 119 14.09 3.21 14.03
C ARG A 119 14.57 2.24 12.95
N VAL A 120 13.72 1.29 12.57
CA VAL A 120 13.98 0.44 11.40
C VAL A 120 14.04 1.35 10.17
N GLN A 121 15.07 1.18 9.34
CA GLN A 121 15.23 1.94 8.10
C GLN A 121 14.42 1.26 6.99
N PRO A 122 13.76 2.01 6.10
CA PRO A 122 13.29 1.43 4.86
C PRO A 122 14.48 1.05 3.96
N GLU A 123 14.28 0.10 3.05
CA GLU A 123 15.21 -0.19 1.97
C GLU A 123 15.37 1.06 1.10
N TYR A 124 16.62 1.46 0.87
CA TYR A 124 16.95 2.59 0.03
C TYR A 124 16.55 2.33 -1.43
N ASP A 125 16.01 3.34 -2.11
CA ASP A 125 15.46 3.22 -3.48
C ASP A 125 14.27 2.25 -3.61
N SER A 126 13.63 1.91 -2.48
CA SER A 126 12.41 1.08 -2.52
C SER A 126 11.17 1.94 -2.76
N ILE A 127 10.31 1.46 -3.67
CA ILE A 127 9.05 2.13 -3.98
C ILE A 127 7.98 1.76 -2.95
N TRP A 128 7.11 2.72 -2.67
CA TRP A 128 5.94 2.56 -1.81
C TRP A 128 4.72 3.06 -2.56
N PHE A 129 3.79 2.15 -2.82
CA PHE A 129 2.47 2.47 -3.36
C PHE A 129 1.47 2.48 -2.23
N ARG A 130 0.65 3.52 -2.15
CA ARG A 130 -0.55 3.53 -1.33
C ARG A 130 -1.75 3.79 -2.22
N MET A 131 -2.84 3.07 -1.94
CA MET A 131 -4.11 3.26 -2.60
C MET A 131 -5.18 3.48 -1.55
N ASP A 132 -5.77 4.67 -1.53
CA ASP A 132 -6.77 5.07 -0.54
C ASP A 132 -8.03 5.60 -1.21
N GLY A 133 -9.20 5.17 -0.75
CA GLY A 133 -10.51 5.62 -1.22
C GLY A 133 -11.65 5.27 -0.26
N ALA A 134 -12.83 5.84 -0.50
CA ALA A 134 -14.04 5.37 0.19
C ALA A 134 -14.42 3.96 -0.28
N ASP A 135 -14.06 3.63 -1.52
CA ASP A 135 -14.22 2.36 -2.19
C ASP A 135 -13.10 2.19 -3.23
N GLN A 136 -13.06 1.03 -3.89
CA GLN A 136 -12.12 0.75 -4.98
C GLN A 136 -12.21 1.77 -6.13
N ALA A 137 -13.42 2.22 -6.48
CA ALA A 137 -13.63 3.06 -7.67
C ALA A 137 -13.13 4.50 -7.48
N SER A 138 -13.15 4.98 -6.23
CA SER A 138 -12.67 6.29 -5.83
C SER A 138 -11.22 6.29 -5.35
N ALA A 139 -10.58 5.12 -5.29
CA ALA A 139 -9.25 5.00 -4.72
C ALA A 139 -8.18 5.65 -5.59
N LEU A 140 -7.31 6.45 -4.97
CA LEU A 140 -6.23 7.15 -5.63
C LEU A 140 -4.89 6.51 -5.30
N LEU A 141 -4.08 6.29 -6.34
CA LEU A 141 -2.72 5.81 -6.20
C LEU A 141 -1.78 6.97 -5.82
N HIS A 142 -1.05 6.79 -4.72
CA HIS A 142 0.04 7.63 -4.30
C HIS A 142 1.34 6.81 -4.28
N ALA A 143 2.41 7.35 -4.85
CA ALA A 143 3.71 6.68 -4.92
C ALA A 143 4.81 7.52 -4.30
N THR A 144 5.69 6.88 -3.54
CA THR A 144 6.92 7.48 -2.99
C THR A 144 8.09 6.53 -3.15
N ILE A 145 9.32 7.04 -3.11
CA ILE A 145 10.54 6.22 -3.11
C ILE A 145 11.33 6.53 -1.85
N ALA A 146 11.60 5.52 -1.04
CA ALA A 146 12.35 5.69 0.20
C ALA A 146 13.82 6.03 -0.07
N MET A 147 14.32 7.05 0.61
CA MET A 147 15.66 7.59 0.46
C MET A 147 16.21 7.97 1.85
N PRO A 148 16.30 7.03 2.81
CA PRO A 148 16.64 7.34 4.19
C PRO A 148 17.97 8.12 4.28
N GLY A 149 17.96 9.22 5.01
CA GLY A 149 19.10 10.12 5.20
C GLY A 149 19.39 11.06 4.03
N ALA A 150 18.67 10.98 2.90
CA ALA A 150 18.89 11.88 1.77
C ALA A 150 18.58 13.33 2.14
N THR A 151 19.36 14.25 1.56
CA THR A 151 19.16 15.70 1.68
C THR A 151 19.09 16.38 0.32
N THR A 152 18.70 17.66 0.30
CA THR A 152 18.75 18.48 -0.92
C THR A 152 20.18 18.59 -1.46
N GLU A 153 21.19 18.67 -0.59
CA GLU A 153 22.59 18.72 -0.98
C GLU A 153 23.05 17.38 -1.58
N SER A 154 22.60 16.25 -1.04
CA SER A 154 23.03 14.92 -1.50
C SER A 154 22.36 14.49 -2.81
N THR A 155 21.16 15.00 -3.10
CA THR A 155 20.35 14.58 -4.26
C THR A 155 20.20 15.64 -5.34
N GLY A 156 20.38 16.92 -5.00
CA GLY A 156 20.02 18.04 -5.86
C GLY A 156 18.51 18.26 -6.01
N LEU A 157 17.68 17.50 -5.29
CA LEU A 157 16.23 17.62 -5.34
C LEU A 157 15.74 18.65 -4.32
N SER A 158 14.80 19.49 -4.76
CA SER A 158 14.09 20.44 -3.90
C SER A 158 13.34 19.70 -2.80
N ASP A 159 13.35 20.22 -1.58
CA ASP A 159 12.48 19.78 -0.48
C ASP A 159 11.07 20.41 -0.53
N ASN A 160 10.86 21.33 -1.45
CA ASN A 160 9.62 22.09 -1.60
C ASN A 160 8.73 21.52 -2.70
N ARG A 161 7.50 21.12 -2.33
CA ARG A 161 6.44 20.65 -3.24
C ARG A 161 6.09 21.63 -4.38
N ARG A 162 6.28 22.94 -4.18
CA ARG A 162 5.84 23.98 -5.14
C ARG A 162 6.68 24.07 -6.41
N THR A 163 7.78 23.33 -6.50
CA THR A 163 8.66 23.32 -7.68
C THR A 163 8.09 22.55 -8.87
N GLY A 164 6.95 21.87 -8.72
CA GLY A 164 6.19 21.29 -9.83
C GLY A 164 6.71 19.94 -10.35
N GLY A 165 7.65 19.31 -9.64
CA GLY A 165 8.20 17.99 -9.96
C GLY A 165 8.32 17.10 -8.72
N VAL A 166 9.13 16.04 -8.84
CA VAL A 166 9.52 15.21 -7.69
C VAL A 166 10.23 16.09 -6.65
N TRP A 167 9.89 15.93 -5.39
CA TRP A 167 10.52 16.65 -4.28
C TRP A 167 10.88 15.69 -3.15
N LEU A 168 11.85 16.09 -2.34
CA LEU A 168 12.30 15.36 -1.16
C LEU A 168 11.44 15.75 0.04
N MET A 169 10.86 14.79 0.75
CA MET A 169 10.17 15.03 2.02
C MET A 169 11.01 14.44 3.16
N ASP A 170 10.86 15.01 4.37
CA ASP A 170 11.55 14.56 5.59
C ASP A 170 13.08 14.49 5.43
N THR A 171 13.66 15.46 4.71
CA THR A 171 15.08 15.60 4.41
C THR A 171 15.98 15.36 5.64
N GLY A 172 17.02 14.53 5.47
CA GLY A 172 18.00 14.21 6.51
C GLY A 172 17.55 13.21 7.59
N THR A 173 16.35 12.64 7.49
CA THR A 173 15.81 11.67 8.48
C THR A 173 15.72 10.24 7.90
N SER A 174 15.43 9.22 8.72
CA SER A 174 15.15 7.87 8.21
C SER A 174 13.91 7.81 7.31
N ALA A 175 13.02 8.79 7.47
CA ALA A 175 11.79 8.89 6.72
C ALA A 175 11.97 9.64 5.40
N ALA A 176 13.18 10.13 5.08
CA ALA A 176 13.42 10.85 3.84
C ALA A 176 12.96 10.05 2.63
N HIS A 177 12.15 10.66 1.76
CA HIS A 177 11.59 10.00 0.58
C HIS A 177 11.29 10.96 -0.56
N LEU A 178 11.35 10.45 -1.79
CA LEU A 178 10.90 11.15 -2.98
C LEU A 178 9.39 11.08 -3.04
N MET A 179 8.77 12.24 -3.08
CA MET A 179 7.36 12.37 -3.37
C MET A 179 7.18 12.45 -4.88
N ILE A 180 6.45 11.50 -5.45
CA ILE A 180 6.09 11.51 -6.86
C ILE A 180 4.71 12.17 -6.95
N PRO A 181 4.59 13.36 -7.58
CA PRO A 181 3.29 13.98 -7.79
C PRO A 181 2.37 13.01 -8.52
N GLY A 182 1.29 12.63 -7.84
CA GLY A 182 0.21 11.80 -8.37
C GLY A 182 -1.03 12.65 -8.57
N ARG A 183 -1.07 13.33 -9.70
CA ARG A 183 -2.23 13.50 -10.58
C ARG A 183 -1.72 13.45 -12.00
#